data_AF-A0A931YD55-F1
#
_entry.id   AF-A0A931YD55-F1
#
_cell.length_a   1.000
_cell.length_b   1.000
_cell.length_c   1.000
_cell.angle_alpha   90.00
_cell.angle_beta   90.00
_cell.angle_gamma   90.00
#
_symmetry.space_group_name_H-M   'P 1'
#
loop_
_entity.id
_entity.type
_entity.pdbx_description
1 polymer ?
#
loop_
_entity_poly.entity_id
_entity_poly.type
_entity_poly.pdbx_seq_one_letter_code
_entity_poly.pdbx_strand_id
1 'polypeptide(L)'
;FHILVREKVNGGITKFMLKLTTAYSMYFNKLYRRSGRLFQGTFQSSHVGEDRYLKHLFAYIHLNPIKLIEPNWKETGVLNKDLSKKHLSSYLYSSYLDYADIGRDFGLILNKKSFPDYFSTHREFSDFIDDYLIYEA
;
A
#
# COMPACT_ATOMS: atom_id res chain seq x y z
N PHE A 1 6.77 1.60 -4.95
CA PHE A 1 5.82 1.59 -3.82
C PHE A 1 4.47 2.06 -4.33
N HIS A 2 3.39 1.72 -3.61
CA HIS A 2 2.03 2.19 -3.92
C HIS A 2 1.46 2.82 -2.65
N ILE A 3 0.87 4.00 -2.77
CA ILE A 3 0.23 4.70 -1.65
C ILE A 3 -1.13 5.22 -2.11
N LEU A 4 -2.10 5.18 -1.22
CA LEU A 4 -3.39 5.83 -1.39
C LEU A 4 -3.36 7.14 -0.62
N VAL A 5 -3.66 8.25 -1.30
CA VAL A 5 -3.60 9.59 -0.71
C VAL A 5 -4.84 10.39 -1.09
N ARG A 6 -5.30 11.22 -0.16
CA ARG A 6 -6.38 12.18 -0.40
C ARG A 6 -5.78 13.58 -0.49
N GLU A 7 -6.07 14.28 -1.58
CA GLU A 7 -5.65 15.67 -1.73
C GLU A 7 -6.44 16.56 -0.77
N LYS A 8 -5.72 17.40 -0.01
CA LYS A 8 -6.32 18.39 0.91
C LYS A 8 -6.42 19.78 0.31
N VAL A 9 -5.52 20.11 -0.61
CA VAL A 9 -5.41 21.40 -1.30
C VAL A 9 -4.95 21.11 -2.72
N ASN A 10 -5.45 21.85 -3.70
CA ASN A 10 -5.11 21.67 -5.11
C ASN A 10 -3.58 21.65 -5.31
N GLY A 11 -3.06 20.61 -5.97
CA GLY A 11 -1.63 20.40 -6.22
C GLY A 11 -0.84 19.92 -5.00
N GLY A 12 -1.54 19.62 -3.90
CA GLY A 12 -0.96 19.15 -2.64
C GLY A 12 -0.29 17.79 -2.79
N ILE A 13 -0.85 16.87 -3.59
CA ILE A 13 -0.24 15.55 -3.83
C ILE A 13 1.10 15.71 -4.54
N THR A 14 1.16 16.53 -5.59
CA THR A 14 2.40 16.78 -6.35
C THR A 14 3.50 17.34 -5.44
N LYS A 15 3.17 18.32 -4.60
CA LYS A 15 4.11 18.92 -3.65
C LYS A 15 4.55 17.92 -2.57
N PHE A 16 3.64 17.08 -2.09
CA PHE A 16 3.94 16.01 -1.15
C PHE A 16 4.92 14.99 -1.73
N MET A 17 4.63 14.49 -2.94
CA MET A 17 5.47 13.49 -3.61
C MET A 17 6.86 14.03 -3.96
N LEU A 18 6.94 15.29 -4.40
CA LEU A 18 8.23 15.96 -4.62
C LEU A 18 9.07 15.97 -3.34
N LYS A 19 8.51 16.44 -2.22
CA LYS A 19 9.22 16.48 -0.93
C LYS A 19 9.66 15.08 -0.46
N LEU A 20 8.75 14.11 -0.51
CA LEU A 20 9.00 12.74 -0.07
C LEU A 20 10.16 12.10 -0.85
N THR A 21 10.08 12.14 -2.18
CA THR A 21 11.06 11.49 -3.05
C THR A 21 12.41 12.22 -3.06
N THR A 22 12.43 13.55 -3.03
CA THR A 22 13.66 14.33 -2.92
C THR A 22 14.36 14.08 -1.58
N ALA A 23 13.64 14.19 -0.46
CA ALA A 23 14.22 14.00 0.87
C ALA A 23 14.80 12.59 1.03
N TYR A 24 14.07 11.55 0.60
CA TYR A 24 14.56 10.18 0.67
C TYR A 24 15.76 9.93 -0.24
N SER A 25 15.77 10.48 -1.47
CA SER A 25 16.92 10.36 -2.38
C SER A 25 18.17 11.02 -1.80
N MET A 26 18.04 12.23 -1.21
CA MET A 26 19.14 12.92 -0.56
C MET A 26 19.67 12.15 0.65
N TYR A 27 18.77 11.66 1.51
CA TYR A 27 19.12 10.84 2.67
C TYR A 27 19.88 9.58 2.24
N PHE A 28 19.33 8.81 1.30
CA PHE A 28 19.93 7.57 0.82
C PHE A 28 21.30 7.81 0.18
N ASN A 29 21.40 8.82 -0.69
CA ASN A 29 22.68 9.16 -1.33
C ASN A 29 23.73 9.57 -0.31
N LYS A 30 23.37 10.36 0.71
CA LYS A 30 24.29 10.74 1.79
C LYS A 30 24.72 9.53 2.62
N LEU A 31 23.78 8.67 3.00
CA LEU A 31 24.05 7.47 3.82
C LEU A 31 25.00 6.50 3.12
N TYR A 32 24.75 6.22 1.84
CA TYR A 32 25.52 5.25 1.06
C TYR A 32 26.64 5.87 0.21
N ARG A 33 26.95 7.16 0.40
CA ARG A 33 27.96 7.92 -0.37
C ARG A 33 27.78 7.78 -1.89
N ARG A 34 26.52 7.78 -2.34
CA ARG A 34 26.14 7.72 -3.76
C ARG A 34 25.81 9.11 -4.29
N SER A 35 25.76 9.22 -5.61
CA SER A 35 25.24 10.39 -6.32
C SER A 35 24.23 9.95 -7.39
N GLY A 36 23.41 10.89 -7.87
CA GLY A 36 22.45 10.66 -8.93
C GLY A 36 21.05 10.27 -8.45
N ARG A 37 20.23 9.79 -9.40
CA ARG A 37 18.81 9.48 -9.19
C ARG A 37 18.66 8.16 -8.43
N LEU A 38 17.77 8.14 -7.45
CA LEU A 38 17.38 6.92 -6.73
C LEU A 38 16.15 6.25 -7.36
N PHE A 39 15.16 7.06 -7.74
CA PHE A 39 13.92 6.59 -8.36
C PHE A 39 14.05 6.55 -9.89
N GLN A 40 13.44 5.54 -10.51
CA GLN A 40 13.50 5.28 -11.95
C GLN A 40 12.72 6.31 -12.80
N GLY A 41 11.86 7.14 -12.19
CA GLY A 41 11.07 8.13 -12.90
C GLY A 41 10.21 9.00 -11.98
N THR A 42 9.35 9.81 -12.58
CA THR A 42 8.32 10.57 -11.85
C THR A 42 7.28 9.62 -11.26
N PHE A 43 6.62 10.04 -10.18
CA PHE A 43 5.46 9.31 -9.69
C PHE A 43 4.34 9.34 -10.73
N GLN A 44 3.53 8.30 -10.74
CA GLN A 44 2.31 8.21 -11.53
C GLN A 44 1.12 8.26 -10.58
N SER A 45 0.03 8.89 -11.00
CA SER A 45 -1.20 9.00 -10.21
C SER A 45 -2.42 8.74 -11.07
N SER A 46 -3.37 7.98 -10.54
CA SER A 46 -4.70 7.80 -11.12
C SER A 46 -5.73 8.36 -10.13
N HIS A 47 -6.69 9.16 -10.62
CA HIS A 47 -7.78 9.64 -9.79
C HIS A 47 -8.75 8.50 -9.51
N VAL A 48 -9.20 8.38 -8.26
CA VAL A 48 -10.15 7.36 -7.85
C VAL A 48 -11.50 8.02 -7.62
N GLY A 49 -12.39 7.91 -8.61
CA GLY A 49 -13.71 8.54 -8.57
C GLY A 49 -14.85 7.64 -8.10
N GLU A 50 -14.65 6.32 -8.06
CA GLU A 50 -15.69 5.34 -7.76
C GLU A 50 -15.29 4.43 -6.58
N ASP A 51 -16.24 4.15 -5.70
CA ASP A 51 -16.04 3.31 -4.52
C ASP A 51 -15.56 1.90 -4.85
N ARG A 52 -16.08 1.31 -5.93
CA ARG A 52 -15.67 -0.01 -6.41
C ARG A 52 -14.19 -0.03 -6.79
N TYR A 53 -13.76 0.99 -7.53
CA TYR A 53 -12.37 1.14 -7.93
C TYR A 53 -11.48 1.43 -6.71
N LEU A 54 -11.95 2.22 -5.75
CA LEU A 54 -11.25 2.47 -4.50
C LEU A 54 -11.02 1.18 -3.70
N LYS A 55 -12.05 0.35 -3.54
CA LYS A 55 -11.94 -0.96 -2.87
C LYS A 55 -10.95 -1.85 -3.58
N HIS A 56 -11.05 -1.97 -4.90
CA HIS A 56 -10.11 -2.79 -5.68
C HIS A 56 -8.66 -2.32 -5.51
N LEU A 57 -8.39 -1.02 -5.62
CA LEU A 57 -7.06 -0.46 -5.39
C LEU A 57 -6.57 -0.66 -3.96
N PHE A 58 -7.45 -0.53 -2.98
CA PHE A 58 -7.13 -0.74 -1.58
C PHE A 58 -6.69 -2.19 -1.33
N ALA A 59 -7.41 -3.19 -1.85
CA ALA A 59 -6.99 -4.59 -1.82
C ALA A 59 -5.66 -4.78 -2.56
N TYR A 60 -5.55 -4.28 -3.78
CA TYR A 60 -4.34 -4.39 -4.60
C TYR A 60 -3.08 -3.91 -3.87
N ILE A 61 -3.15 -2.75 -3.20
CA ILE A 61 -2.02 -2.19 -2.44
C ILE A 61 -1.62 -3.15 -1.31
N HIS A 62 -2.59 -3.68 -0.58
CA HIS A 62 -2.35 -4.58 0.55
C HIS A 62 -1.86 -5.95 0.13
N LEU A 63 -2.28 -6.45 -1.04
CA LEU A 63 -1.87 -7.76 -1.58
C LEU A 63 -0.53 -7.72 -2.32
N ASN A 64 -0.06 -6.54 -2.76
CA ASN A 64 1.20 -6.40 -3.50
C ASN A 64 2.45 -7.06 -2.84
N PRO A 65 2.60 -7.11 -1.50
CA PRO A 65 3.70 -7.83 -0.86
C PRO A 65 3.76 -9.33 -1.19
N ILE A 66 2.65 -9.97 -1.56
CA ILE A 66 2.63 -11.39 -1.97
C ILE A 66 3.60 -11.65 -3.12
N LYS A 67 3.84 -10.68 -4.00
CA LYS A 67 4.83 -10.78 -5.09
C LYS A 67 6.24 -11.19 -4.60
N LEU A 68 6.57 -10.95 -3.34
CA LEU A 68 7.87 -11.30 -2.76
C LEU A 68 8.01 -12.81 -2.50
N ILE A 69 6.90 -13.53 -2.31
CA ILE A 69 6.88 -14.98 -2.05
C ILE A 69 6.29 -15.77 -3.22
N GLU A 70 5.38 -15.17 -3.98
CA GLU A 70 4.70 -15.76 -5.14
C GLU A 70 4.76 -14.74 -6.30
N PRO A 71 5.85 -14.64 -7.07
CA PRO A 71 6.05 -13.57 -8.06
C PRO A 71 4.99 -13.48 -9.15
N ASN A 72 4.38 -14.62 -9.49
CA ASN A 72 3.39 -14.77 -10.56
C ASN A 72 1.94 -14.82 -10.03
N TRP A 73 1.71 -14.40 -8.78
CA TRP A 73 0.39 -14.51 -8.13
C TRP A 73 -0.75 -13.79 -8.87
N LYS A 74 -0.42 -12.83 -9.75
CA LYS A 74 -1.40 -12.10 -10.55
C LYS A 74 -1.85 -12.89 -11.77
N GLU A 75 -0.99 -13.74 -12.29
CA GLU A 75 -1.23 -14.56 -13.47
C GLU A 75 -1.78 -15.94 -13.09
N THR A 76 -1.33 -16.51 -11.98
CA THR A 76 -1.69 -17.87 -11.54
C THR A 76 -2.69 -17.90 -10.39
N GLY A 77 -3.05 -16.73 -9.86
CA GLY A 77 -3.69 -16.64 -8.54
C GLY A 77 -2.73 -16.99 -7.41
N VAL A 78 -3.23 -16.88 -6.18
CA VAL A 78 -2.49 -17.23 -4.96
C VAL A 78 -2.56 -18.74 -4.73
N LEU A 79 -1.42 -19.41 -4.78
CA LEU A 79 -1.32 -20.87 -4.65
C LEU A 79 -1.40 -21.32 -3.19
N ASN A 80 -0.75 -20.59 -2.28
CA ASN A 80 -0.74 -20.90 -0.85
C ASN A 80 -1.31 -19.75 -0.04
N LYS A 81 -2.64 -19.80 0.18
CA LYS A 81 -3.39 -18.77 0.89
C LYS A 81 -2.90 -18.58 2.33
N ASP A 82 -2.60 -19.66 3.04
CA ASP A 82 -2.14 -19.58 4.44
C ASP A 82 -0.76 -18.93 4.54
N LEU A 83 0.15 -19.29 3.63
CA LEU A 83 1.47 -18.65 3.54
C LEU A 83 1.33 -17.17 3.21
N SER A 84 0.47 -16.83 2.24
CA SER A 84 0.20 -15.44 1.85
C SER A 84 -0.38 -14.62 3.01
N LYS A 85 -1.39 -15.13 3.73
CA LYS A 85 -1.93 -14.45 4.93
C LYS A 85 -0.88 -14.25 6.02
N LYS A 86 -0.04 -15.27 6.27
CA LYS A 86 1.09 -15.17 7.21
C LYS A 86 2.12 -14.14 6.76
N HIS A 87 2.38 -14.04 5.46
CA HIS A 87 3.29 -13.05 4.92
C HIS A 87 2.73 -11.62 5.07
N LEU A 88 1.46 -11.41 4.73
CA LEU A 88 0.79 -10.11 4.87
C LEU A 88 0.77 -9.63 6.33
N SER A 89 0.45 -10.52 7.26
CA SER A 89 0.42 -10.23 8.71
C SER A 89 1.81 -10.05 9.35
N SER A 90 2.90 -10.35 8.64
CA SER A 90 4.27 -10.08 9.11
C SER A 90 4.97 -8.95 8.34
N TYR A 91 4.35 -8.43 7.28
CA TYR A 91 4.96 -7.41 6.42
C TYR A 91 4.80 -5.99 6.99
N LEU A 92 5.83 -5.50 7.68
CA LEU A 92 5.84 -4.20 8.40
C LEU A 92 5.69 -2.95 7.51
N TYR A 93 5.96 -3.07 6.21
CA TYR A 93 6.01 -1.95 5.26
C TYR A 93 4.68 -1.74 4.52
N SER A 94 3.57 -2.17 5.12
CA SER A 94 2.20 -1.98 4.62
C SER A 94 1.30 -1.46 5.73
N SER A 95 0.25 -0.74 5.36
CA SER A 95 -0.82 -0.37 6.29
C SER A 95 -1.72 -1.54 6.70
N TYR A 96 -1.47 -2.75 6.17
CA TYR A 96 -2.23 -3.96 6.49
C TYR A 96 -2.38 -4.15 8.01
N LEU A 97 -1.28 -4.03 8.75
CA LEU A 97 -1.25 -4.22 10.21
C LEU A 97 -2.07 -3.17 10.97
N ASP A 98 -2.26 -1.98 10.40
CA ASP A 98 -3.07 -0.91 10.98
C ASP A 98 -4.58 -1.13 10.81
N TYR A 99 -4.99 -1.90 9.79
CA TYR A 99 -6.37 -2.31 9.54
C TYR A 99 -6.70 -3.67 10.16
N ALA A 100 -5.68 -4.51 10.39
CA ALA A 100 -5.79 -5.77 11.13
C ALA A 100 -5.75 -5.59 12.66
N ASP A 101 -5.71 -4.34 13.17
CA ASP A 101 -5.59 -3.98 14.60
C ASP A 101 -4.37 -4.62 15.32
N ILE A 102 -3.32 -4.95 14.57
CA ILE A 102 -2.05 -5.48 15.12
C ILE A 102 -1.18 -4.34 15.66
N GLY A 103 -1.33 -3.13 15.11
CA GLY A 103 -0.62 -1.92 15.53
C GLY A 103 0.87 -1.93 15.16
N ARG A 104 1.42 -0.75 14.84
CA ARG A 104 2.85 -0.55 14.58
C ARG A 104 3.26 0.89 14.84
N ASP A 105 4.54 1.11 15.17
CA ASP A 105 5.09 2.44 15.49
C ASP A 105 4.85 3.49 14.39
N PHE A 106 4.82 3.05 13.13
CA PHE A 106 4.60 3.91 11.97
C PHE A 106 3.11 4.14 11.63
N GLY A 107 2.17 3.75 12.50
CA GLY A 107 0.74 4.03 12.30
C GLY A 107 0.41 5.52 12.31
N LEU A 108 1.27 6.36 12.91
CA LEU A 108 1.08 7.81 13.06
C LEU A 108 1.01 8.59 11.75
N ILE A 109 1.55 8.05 10.64
CA ILE A 109 1.49 8.69 9.32
C ILE A 109 0.18 8.39 8.57
N LEU A 110 -0.67 7.50 9.11
CA LEU A 110 -1.93 7.12 8.49
C LEU A 110 -3.09 7.92 9.07
N ASN A 111 -4.02 8.29 8.19
CA ASN A 111 -5.27 8.90 8.58
C ASN A 111 -6.44 8.02 8.12
N LYS A 112 -6.82 7.05 8.97
CA LYS A 112 -7.94 6.14 8.71
C LYS A 112 -9.28 6.88 8.59
N LYS A 113 -9.48 7.96 9.34
CA LYS A 113 -10.73 8.77 9.32
C LYS A 113 -11.01 9.44 7.98
N SER A 114 -10.00 9.61 7.12
CA SER A 114 -10.18 10.20 5.79
C SER A 114 -10.61 9.18 4.74
N PHE A 115 -10.47 7.89 5.03
CA PHE A 115 -10.90 6.79 4.18
C PHE A 115 -12.37 6.48 4.45
N PRO A 116 -13.17 6.07 3.45
CA PRO A 116 -14.56 5.68 3.68
C PRO A 116 -14.67 4.55 4.70
N ASP A 117 -15.73 4.56 5.50
CA ASP A 117 -16.01 3.55 6.52
C ASP A 117 -16.51 2.23 5.91
N TYR A 118 -15.67 1.60 5.08
CA TYR A 118 -15.95 0.30 4.47
C TYR A 118 -15.80 -0.86 5.43
N PHE A 119 -15.01 -0.68 6.49
CA PHE A 119 -14.69 -1.71 7.46
C PHE A 119 -14.88 -1.12 8.87
N SER A 120 -15.89 -1.61 9.57
CA SER A 120 -16.20 -1.23 10.95
C SER A 120 -15.37 -2.06 11.94
N THR A 121 -14.84 -3.21 11.51
CA THR A 121 -14.08 -4.13 12.34
C THR A 121 -12.86 -4.70 11.58
N HIS A 122 -11.83 -5.14 12.31
CA HIS A 122 -10.70 -5.87 11.69
C HIS A 122 -11.14 -7.17 11.01
N ARG A 123 -12.25 -7.78 11.46
CA ARG A 123 -12.84 -8.96 10.82
C ARG A 123 -13.36 -8.63 9.43
N GLU A 124 -14.14 -7.55 9.28
CA GLU A 124 -14.61 -7.09 7.96
C GLU A 124 -13.47 -6.77 7.01
N PHE A 125 -12.37 -6.17 7.52
CA PHE A 125 -11.17 -5.96 6.73
C PHE A 125 -10.51 -7.29 6.30
N SER A 126 -10.43 -8.26 7.21
CA SER A 126 -9.82 -9.56 6.94
C SER A 126 -10.64 -10.35 5.91
N ASP A 127 -11.96 -10.41 6.10
CA ASP A 127 -12.89 -11.05 5.16
C ASP A 127 -12.80 -10.39 3.78
N PHE A 128 -12.73 -9.06 3.72
CA PHE A 128 -12.52 -8.33 2.47
C PHE A 128 -11.21 -8.69 1.77
N ILE A 129 -10.09 -8.78 2.49
CA ILE A 129 -8.81 -9.19 1.88
C ILE A 129 -8.88 -10.65 1.42
N ASP A 130 -9.51 -11.51 2.20
CA ASP A 130 -9.67 -12.93 1.90
C ASP A 130 -10.48 -13.15 0.62
N ASP A 131 -11.54 -12.37 0.39
CA ASP A 131 -12.30 -12.40 -0.86
C ASP A 131 -11.41 -12.12 -2.08
N TYR A 132 -10.47 -11.17 -1.96
CA TYR A 132 -9.53 -10.84 -3.03
C TYR A 132 -8.38 -11.84 -3.17
N LEU A 133 -8.07 -12.62 -2.13
CA LEU A 133 -7.15 -13.77 -2.24
C LEU A 133 -7.78 -14.97 -2.94
N ILE A 134 -9.11 -15.05 -2.94
CA ILE A 134 -9.87 -16.12 -3.60
C ILE A 134 -10.14 -15.78 -5.07
N TYR A 135 -10.17 -14.49 -5.42
CA TYR A 135 -10.43 -14.06 -6.79
C TYR A 135 -9.34 -14.54 -7.76
N GLU A 136 -9.69 -15.51 -8.61
CA GLU A 136 -8.86 -15.91 -9.75
C GLU A 136 -8.94 -14.83 -10.84
N ALA A 137 -7.79 -14.51 -11.45
CA ALA A 137 -7.69 -13.51 -12.51
C ALA A 137 -8.42 -13.93 -13.80
#